data_AF-A0A352KXC4-F1
#
_entry.id   AF-A0A352KXC4-F1
#
_cell.length_a   1.000
_cell.length_b   1.000
_cell.length_c   1.000
_cell.angle_alpha   90.00
_cell.angle_beta   90.00
_cell.angle_gamma   90.00
#
_symmetry.space_group_name_H-M   'P 1'
#
loop_
_entity.id
_entity.type
_entity.pdbx_description
1 polymer ?
#
loop_
_entity_poly.entity_id
_entity_poly.type
_entity_poly.pdbx_seq_one_letter_code
_entity_poly.pdbx_strand_id
1 'polypeptide(L)'
;MTEATGVCPLSREQIVAQYFLEHRARLLDIAAFLDRLDRAAGGGVPDFREQALLQALRLVADGGPQRTARVLNLFSDMSEQLPQSAHGMKGALGAVKPATGVTV
;
A
#
# COMPACT_ATOMS: atom_id res chain seq x y z
N MET A 1 -14.94 36.77 2.36
CA MET A 1 -15.19 35.36 2.73
C MET A 1 -14.03 34.57 2.18
N THR A 2 -13.05 34.28 3.01
CA THR A 2 -11.85 33.53 2.62
C THR A 2 -12.23 32.07 2.52
N GLU A 3 -12.36 31.54 1.31
CA GLU A 3 -12.52 30.10 1.12
C GLU A 3 -11.26 29.39 1.64
N ALA A 4 -11.45 28.48 2.58
CA ALA A 4 -10.38 27.62 3.07
C ALA A 4 -10.04 26.59 1.98
N THR A 5 -9.11 26.94 1.08
CA THR A 5 -8.58 26.02 0.08
C THR A 5 -7.82 24.89 0.80
N GLY A 6 -8.31 23.66 0.70
CA GLY A 6 -7.64 22.46 1.19
C GLY A 6 -8.31 21.71 2.34
N VAL A 7 -9.51 22.11 2.79
CA VAL A 7 -10.28 21.34 3.77
C VAL A 7 -11.26 20.39 3.08
N CYS A 8 -11.49 19.22 3.69
CA CYS A 8 -12.53 18.31 3.24
C CYS A 8 -13.90 18.98 3.41
N PRO A 9 -14.78 18.98 2.40
CA PRO A 9 -16.11 19.58 2.52
C PRO A 9 -17.06 18.79 3.43
N LEU A 10 -16.68 17.55 3.82
CA LEU A 10 -17.47 16.70 4.70
C LEU A 10 -17.00 16.82 6.15
N SER A 11 -17.96 16.77 7.09
CA SER A 11 -17.67 16.62 8.52
C SER A 11 -17.04 15.26 8.81
N ARG A 12 -16.42 15.14 9.99
CA ARG A 12 -15.86 13.86 10.46
C ARG A 12 -16.92 12.74 10.49
N GLU A 13 -18.11 13.07 10.95
CA GLU A 13 -19.25 12.15 11.08
C GLU A 13 -19.76 11.72 9.70
N GLN A 14 -19.83 12.67 8.74
CA GLN A 14 -20.23 12.38 7.37
C GLN A 14 -19.22 11.47 6.66
N ILE A 15 -17.91 11.70 6.86
CA ILE A 15 -16.86 10.81 6.31
C ILE A 15 -17.01 9.39 6.85
N VAL A 16 -17.19 9.25 8.17
CA VAL A 16 -17.39 7.93 8.79
C VAL A 16 -18.66 7.26 8.25
N ALA A 17 -19.79 7.96 8.24
CA ALA A 17 -21.05 7.41 7.76
C ALA A 17 -20.98 6.96 6.29
N GLN A 18 -20.29 7.73 5.45
CA GLN A 18 -20.18 7.45 4.02
C GLN A 18 -19.27 6.24 3.71
N TYR A 19 -18.11 6.12 4.38
CA TYR A 19 -17.05 5.21 3.94
C TYR A 19 -16.75 4.03 4.89
N PHE A 20 -17.29 4.04 6.11
CA PHE A 20 -16.91 3.06 7.13
C PHE A 20 -17.16 1.61 6.70
N LEU A 21 -18.32 1.30 6.12
CA LEU A 21 -18.66 -0.09 5.75
C LEU A 21 -17.75 -0.64 4.64
N GLU A 22 -17.42 0.18 3.65
CA GLU A 22 -16.51 -0.22 2.57
C GLU A 22 -15.09 -0.45 3.11
N HIS A 23 -14.58 0.46 3.94
CA HIS A 23 -13.26 0.30 4.55
C HIS A 23 -13.21 -0.89 5.51
N ARG A 24 -14.30 -1.16 6.22
CA ARG A 24 -14.45 -2.35 7.05
C ARG A 24 -14.30 -3.63 6.22
N ALA A 25 -14.97 -3.71 5.06
CA ALA A 25 -14.88 -4.87 4.18
C ALA A 25 -13.44 -5.06 3.67
N ARG A 26 -12.80 -3.98 3.18
CA ARG A 26 -11.40 -4.02 2.71
C ARG A 26 -10.41 -4.48 3.79
N LEU A 27 -10.61 -4.05 5.05
CA LEU A 27 -9.79 -4.51 6.17
C LEU A 27 -9.95 -6.01 6.44
N LEU A 28 -11.19 -6.53 6.38
CA LEU A 28 -11.43 -7.96 6.52
C LEU A 28 -10.80 -8.76 5.38
N ASP A 29 -10.86 -8.27 4.15
CA ASP A 29 -10.27 -8.94 2.99
C ASP A 29 -8.75 -9.06 3.14
N ILE A 30 -8.09 -7.98 3.59
CA ILE A 30 -6.64 -7.99 3.87
C ILE A 30 -6.32 -8.96 5.01
N ALA A 31 -7.07 -8.93 6.11
CA ALA A 31 -6.85 -9.86 7.23
C ALA A 31 -7.02 -11.32 6.79
N ALA A 32 -8.07 -11.63 6.03
CA ALA A 32 -8.31 -12.97 5.51
C ALA A 32 -7.23 -13.41 4.51
N PHE A 33 -6.61 -12.49 3.77
CA PHE A 33 -5.46 -12.80 2.92
C PHE A 33 -4.24 -13.20 3.77
N LEU A 34 -3.91 -12.43 4.81
CA LEU A 34 -2.80 -12.74 5.72
C LEU A 34 -3.02 -14.07 6.44
N ASP A 35 -4.24 -14.31 6.93
CA ASP A 35 -4.64 -15.60 7.53
C ASP A 35 -4.41 -16.80 6.60
N ARG A 36 -4.57 -16.63 5.28
CA ARG A 36 -4.32 -17.68 4.30
C ARG A 36 -2.82 -17.88 4.05
N LEU A 37 -2.03 -16.81 4.08
CA LEU A 37 -0.56 -16.90 4.01
C LEU A 37 -0.02 -17.66 5.22
N ASP A 38 -0.48 -17.33 6.43
CA ASP A 38 -0.06 -17.99 7.68
C ASP A 38 -0.38 -19.49 7.70
N ARG A 39 -1.42 -19.92 6.96
CA ARG A 39 -1.82 -21.33 6.82
C ARG A 39 -1.28 -22.02 5.56
N ALA A 40 -0.52 -21.32 4.73
CA ALA A 40 0.00 -21.90 3.50
C ALA A 40 0.99 -23.05 3.79
N ALA A 41 0.91 -24.13 3.01
CA ALA A 41 1.82 -25.25 3.15
C ALA A 41 3.18 -24.93 2.48
N GLY A 42 4.28 -25.15 3.21
CA GLY A 42 5.64 -24.84 2.76
C GLY A 42 6.11 -23.46 3.20
N GLY A 43 7.36 -23.37 3.67
CA GLY A 43 7.98 -22.14 4.18
C GLY A 43 9.19 -21.75 3.34
N GLY A 44 9.06 -20.65 2.61
CA GLY A 44 10.16 -19.97 1.93
C GLY A 44 10.38 -18.57 2.51
N VAL A 45 11.28 -17.80 1.90
CA VAL A 45 11.44 -16.38 2.22
C VAL A 45 10.13 -15.64 1.85
N PRO A 46 9.57 -14.78 2.72
CA PRO A 46 8.38 -13.98 2.42
C PRO A 46 8.50 -13.23 1.09
N ASP A 47 7.42 -13.20 0.31
CA ASP A 47 7.38 -12.46 -0.95
C ASP A 47 7.51 -10.96 -0.67
N PHE A 48 8.30 -10.22 -1.46
CA PHE A 48 8.49 -8.79 -1.26
C PHE A 48 7.16 -7.99 -1.29
N ARG A 49 6.12 -8.50 -1.98
CA ARG A 49 4.78 -7.90 -2.00
C ARG A 49 4.05 -8.05 -0.65
N GLU A 50 4.26 -9.17 0.04
CA GLU A 50 3.74 -9.37 1.40
C GLU A 50 4.37 -8.34 2.34
N GLN A 51 5.69 -8.19 2.28
CA GLN A 51 6.41 -7.21 3.09
C GLN A 51 5.96 -5.78 2.79
N ALA A 52 5.80 -5.43 1.51
CA ALA A 52 5.32 -4.11 1.09
C ALA A 52 3.89 -3.84 1.58
N LEU A 53 2.99 -4.83 1.54
CA LEU A 53 1.63 -4.68 2.07
C LEU A 53 1.62 -4.44 3.58
N LEU A 54 2.42 -5.20 4.35
CA LEU A 54 2.55 -5.01 5.80
C LEU A 54 3.13 -3.62 6.14
N GLN A 55 4.10 -3.13 5.37
CA GLN A 55 4.62 -1.77 5.51
C GLN A 55 3.55 -0.72 5.19
N ALA A 56 2.75 -0.91 4.14
CA ALA A 56 1.66 -0.02 3.80
C ALA A 56 0.63 0.09 4.94
N LEU A 57 0.27 -1.03 5.58
CA LEU A 57 -0.65 -1.04 6.73
C LEU A 57 -0.11 -0.20 7.89
N ARG A 58 1.20 -0.27 8.16
CA ARG A 58 1.86 0.56 9.18
C ARG A 58 1.79 2.04 8.83
N LEU A 59 2.07 2.41 7.57
CA LEU A 59 1.96 3.80 7.09
C LEU A 59 0.52 4.34 7.19
N VAL A 60 -0.49 3.49 7.01
CA VAL A 60 -1.90 3.90 7.19
C VAL A 60 -2.23 4.13 8.66
N ALA A 61 -1.67 3.33 9.56
CA ALA A 61 -1.99 3.38 10.99
C ALA A 61 -1.18 4.43 11.78
N ASP A 62 -0.06 4.92 11.26
CA ASP A 62 0.93 5.70 12.02
C ASP A 62 0.54 7.14 12.41
N GLY A 63 -0.64 7.60 12.02
CA GLY A 63 -1.09 8.95 12.35
C GLY A 63 -0.56 10.05 11.43
N GLY A 64 0.45 9.79 10.59
CA GLY A 64 1.10 10.78 9.74
C GLY A 64 0.19 11.40 8.67
N PRO A 65 0.51 12.60 8.17
CA PRO A 65 -0.20 13.22 7.06
C PRO A 65 0.07 12.48 5.74
N GLN A 66 -0.74 12.78 4.72
CA GLN A 66 -0.52 12.30 3.34
C GLN A 66 -0.39 10.77 3.21
N ARG A 67 -1.10 10.00 4.05
CA ARG A 67 -1.03 8.53 4.08
C ARG A 67 -1.16 7.90 2.70
N THR A 68 -2.12 8.36 1.89
CA THR A 68 -2.33 7.88 0.52
C THR A 68 -1.09 8.05 -0.36
N ALA A 69 -0.46 9.23 -0.34
CA ALA A 69 0.74 9.49 -1.14
C ALA A 69 1.92 8.63 -0.66
N ARG A 70 2.07 8.47 0.67
CA ARG A 70 3.13 7.64 1.25
C ARG A 70 2.97 6.16 0.88
N VAL A 71 1.74 5.65 0.90
CA VAL A 71 1.43 4.27 0.47
C VAL A 71 1.64 4.11 -1.03
N LEU A 72 1.22 5.06 -1.86
CA LEU A 72 1.48 5.04 -3.29
C LEU A 72 2.99 4.98 -3.58
N ASN A 73 3.75 5.88 -2.96
CA ASN A 73 5.19 5.95 -3.15
C ASN A 73 5.92 4.68 -2.70
N LEU A 74 5.42 4.00 -1.67
CA LEU A 74 5.95 2.70 -1.24
C LEU A 74 5.85 1.63 -2.34
N PHE A 75 4.79 1.66 -3.15
CA PHE A 75 4.57 0.71 -4.24
C PHE A 75 5.16 1.14 -5.59
N SER A 76 5.54 2.42 -5.72
CA SER A 76 6.06 3.00 -6.96
C SER A 76 7.56 2.85 -7.09
N ASP A 77 8.02 2.42 -8.27
CA ASP A 77 9.42 2.52 -8.65
C ASP A 77 9.75 3.98 -8.95
N MET A 78 10.68 4.55 -8.18
CA MET A 78 11.15 5.93 -8.33
C MET A 78 12.45 6.02 -9.12
N SER A 79 12.91 4.92 -9.73
CA SER A 79 14.09 4.92 -10.58
C SER A 79 13.89 5.81 -11.81
N GLU A 80 14.84 6.71 -12.04
CA GLU A 80 14.90 7.55 -13.24
C GLU A 80 15.51 6.82 -14.44
N GLN A 81 15.97 5.58 -14.25
CA GLN A 81 16.55 4.77 -15.31
C GLN A 81 15.47 4.37 -16.32
N LEU A 82 15.65 4.78 -17.57
CA LEU A 82 14.80 4.34 -18.66
C LEU A 82 14.86 2.80 -18.77
N PRO A 83 13.71 2.11 -18.79
CA PRO A 83 13.70 0.67 -19.03
C PRO A 83 14.36 0.39 -20.37
N GLN A 84 15.43 -0.41 -20.39
CA GLN A 84 16.25 -0.61 -21.60
C GLN A 84 15.50 -1.33 -22.74
N SER A 85 14.32 -1.90 -22.48
CA SER A 85 13.24 -2.21 -23.43
C SER A 85 12.12 -2.96 -22.68
N ALA A 86 10.95 -3.12 -23.29
CA ALA A 86 9.93 -4.05 -22.77
C ALA A 86 10.38 -5.53 -22.81
N HIS A 87 11.50 -5.83 -23.48
CA HIS A 87 12.07 -7.15 -23.57
C HIS A 87 12.65 -7.57 -22.21
N GLY A 88 11.97 -8.48 -21.52
CA GLY A 88 12.35 -8.91 -20.17
C GLY A 88 11.75 -8.06 -19.04
N MET A 89 10.95 -7.03 -19.32
CA MET A 89 10.13 -6.36 -18.31
C MET A 89 9.09 -7.34 -17.78
N LYS A 90 9.33 -7.83 -16.56
CA LYS A 90 8.34 -8.54 -15.76
C LYS A 90 7.23 -7.53 -15.46
N GLY A 91 5.99 -7.83 -15.87
CA GLY A 91 4.85 -6.90 -15.86
C GLY A 91 4.53 -6.27 -14.49
N ALA A 92 3.48 -5.45 -14.41
CA ALA A 92 3.14 -4.72 -13.18
C ALA A 92 2.96 -5.67 -11.97
N LEU A 93 3.96 -5.71 -11.09
CA LEU A 93 4.00 -6.61 -9.92
C LEU A 93 3.23 -6.05 -8.71
N GLY A 94 2.88 -4.76 -8.74
CA GLY A 94 2.15 -4.09 -7.67
C GLY A 94 3.00 -3.65 -6.46
N ALA A 95 4.30 -3.92 -6.46
CA ALA A 95 5.27 -3.40 -5.49
C ALA A 95 6.68 -3.36 -6.10
N VAL A 96 7.59 -2.60 -5.48
CA VAL A 96 8.99 -2.51 -5.89
C VAL A 96 9.76 -3.71 -5.35
N LYS A 97 10.47 -4.41 -6.23
CA LYS A 97 11.41 -5.45 -5.79
C LYS A 97 12.62 -4.78 -5.12
N PRO A 98 13.04 -5.21 -3.92
CA PRO A 98 14.27 -4.73 -3.33
C PRO A 98 15.43 -5.04 -4.28
N ALA A 99 16.31 -4.07 -4.50
CA ALA A 99 17.52 -4.29 -5.27
C ALA A 99 18.31 -5.43 -4.62
N THR A 100 18.67 -6.47 -5.39
CA THR A 100 19.55 -7.55 -4.94
C THR A 100 20.87 -6.95 -4.49
N GLY A 101 21.05 -6.76 -3.17
CA GLY A 101 22.25 -6.16 -2.60
C GLY A 101 22.07 -5.42 -1.26
N VAL A 102 20.84 -5.12 -0.85
CA VAL A 102 20.61 -4.52 0.49
C VAL A 102 20.06 -5.58 1.44
N THR A 103 20.98 -6.23 2.15
CA THR A 103 20.67 -6.96 3.37
C THR A 103 20.33 -5.93 4.44
N VAL A 104 19.14 -6.04 5.05
CA VAL A 104 18.81 -5.37 6.31
C VAL A 104 19.19 -6.29 7.46
#